data_AF-D6M5P8-F1
#
_entry.id   AF-D6M5P8-F1
#
_cell.length_a   1.000
_cell.length_b   1.000
_cell.length_c   1.000
_cell.angle_alpha   90.00
_cell.angle_beta   90.00
_cell.angle_gamma   90.00
#
_symmetry.space_group_name_H-M   'P 1'
#
loop_
_entity.id
_entity.type
_entity.pdbx_description
1 polymer ?
#
loop_
_entity_poly.entity_id
_entity_poly.type
_entity_poly.pdbx_seq_one_letter_code
_entity_poly.pdbx_strand_id
1 'polypeptide(L)'
;AAGARAPATAPRTTRSRPDERRVRLAGHRPAEPDQDDPHPGSGAVQHHPAGDVRDPLHVRLRRLDQDRSHHDQDVYKNFLMAGIFAQTVTFATAGSAAGIADDMQKGIVDRFRSLPMTRGSVLTGRTVADLVQTAVTLAVLAAVGLAVGWRPGSAEPTNLGKILAGFGLLLFFGYAFTWIGALIGLSVRTPEAATSGGIIWLFPVTFVSNAFVDSRQMTPWLRHIADWNPFSAAVQACRQLFGDPGVSPSSAWPMQQPVWASLLYSALIAVVFRTLAVRKFHRADG
;
A
#
# COMPACT_ATOMS: atom_id res chain seq x y z
N ALA A 1 -7.01 31.29 -66.40
CA ALA A 1 -8.38 31.39 -65.85
C ALA A 1 -8.32 30.82 -64.43
N ALA A 2 -8.00 31.62 -63.41
CA ALA A 2 -8.83 32.64 -62.77
C ALA A 2 -10.01 32.01 -62.00
N GLY A 3 -9.96 32.09 -60.67
CA GLY A 3 -11.05 31.62 -59.80
C GLY A 3 -10.72 31.56 -58.30
N ALA A 4 -10.06 32.58 -57.74
CA ALA A 4 -9.88 32.75 -56.31
C ALA A 4 -11.16 33.32 -55.66
N ARG A 5 -11.50 32.88 -54.43
CA ARG A 5 -12.14 33.66 -53.34
C ARG A 5 -12.46 32.79 -52.12
N ALA A 6 -11.70 32.96 -51.05
CA ALA A 6 -12.23 33.11 -49.68
C ALA A 6 -12.47 34.64 -49.44
N PRO A 7 -12.92 35.17 -48.28
CA PRO A 7 -13.36 34.57 -47.00
C PRO A 7 -14.68 35.17 -46.43
N ALA A 8 -15.25 34.63 -45.34
CA ALA A 8 -16.29 35.31 -44.54
C ALA A 8 -16.44 34.64 -43.14
N THR A 9 -15.81 35.21 -42.11
CA THR A 9 -16.39 36.04 -41.02
C THR A 9 -16.97 35.26 -39.82
N ALA A 10 -16.25 35.37 -38.70
CA ALA A 10 -16.76 35.14 -37.35
C ALA A 10 -17.80 36.21 -36.95
N PRO A 11 -18.47 36.01 -35.80
CA PRO A 11 -18.48 37.08 -34.82
C PRO A 11 -18.02 36.61 -33.44
N ARG A 12 -17.00 37.32 -32.93
CA ARG A 12 -16.78 37.53 -31.49
C ARG A 12 -17.99 38.28 -30.93
N THR A 13 -18.55 37.79 -29.83
CA THR A 13 -19.28 38.65 -28.89
C THR A 13 -18.59 38.57 -27.53
N THR A 14 -17.69 39.53 -27.36
CA THR A 14 -17.44 40.23 -26.10
C THR A 14 -18.73 40.49 -25.33
N ARG A 15 -18.79 40.08 -24.06
CA ARG A 15 -19.62 40.76 -23.07
C ARG A 15 -18.74 41.20 -21.92
N SER A 16 -18.55 42.50 -21.92
CA SER A 16 -17.90 43.37 -20.95
C SER A 16 -18.65 43.41 -19.61
N ARG A 17 -17.86 43.75 -18.57
CA ARG A 17 -18.25 44.11 -17.18
C ARG A 17 -19.36 45.16 -17.09
N PRO A 18 -19.92 45.34 -15.87
CA PRO A 18 -19.51 46.48 -15.02
C PRO A 18 -19.17 46.04 -13.59
N ASP A 19 -17.95 46.28 -13.08
CA ASP A 19 -17.60 47.36 -12.13
C ASP A 19 -18.73 48.34 -11.76
N GLU A 20 -19.09 48.42 -10.47
CA GLU A 20 -18.79 49.59 -9.62
C GLU A 20 -19.57 49.60 -8.28
N ARG A 21 -18.85 50.04 -7.24
CA ARG A 21 -19.30 50.83 -6.06
C ARG A 21 -20.02 50.10 -4.92
N ARG A 22 -19.28 49.90 -3.82
CA ARG A 22 -19.10 50.82 -2.66
C ARG A 22 -20.28 50.72 -1.68
N VAL A 23 -20.02 50.15 -0.50
CA VAL A 23 -20.34 50.82 0.78
C VAL A 23 -19.24 50.44 1.80
N ARG A 24 -18.44 51.46 2.16
CA ARG A 24 -17.61 51.50 3.37
C ARG A 24 -18.51 51.69 4.61
N LEU A 25 -17.91 51.49 5.79
CA LEU A 25 -18.35 51.91 7.15
C LEU A 25 -18.99 50.73 7.92
N ALA A 26 -18.62 50.40 9.15
CA ALA A 26 -18.06 51.24 10.20
C ALA A 26 -17.09 50.44 11.11
N GLY A 27 -15.85 50.93 11.20
CA GLY A 27 -15.04 50.75 12.39
C GLY A 27 -15.34 51.92 13.33
N HIS A 28 -16.02 51.64 14.44
CA HIS A 28 -16.19 52.57 15.55
C HIS A 28 -16.47 51.78 16.83
N ARG A 29 -15.46 51.62 17.67
CA ARG A 29 -15.66 51.56 19.12
C ARG A 29 -14.82 52.66 19.76
N PRO A 30 -15.40 53.50 20.63
CA PRO A 30 -14.71 54.62 21.22
C PRO A 30 -13.79 54.20 22.36
N ALA A 31 -12.80 55.06 22.60
CA ALA A 31 -11.90 55.05 23.74
C ALA A 31 -12.68 55.17 25.06
N GLU A 32 -12.24 54.40 26.06
CA GLU A 32 -12.65 54.56 27.46
C GLU A 32 -11.56 55.38 28.17
N PRO A 33 -11.93 56.42 28.95
CA PRO A 33 -10.96 57.36 29.48
C PRO A 33 -10.25 56.85 30.72
N ASP A 34 -8.98 57.21 30.74
CA ASP A 34 -8.05 57.33 31.86
C ASP A 34 -8.76 57.84 33.13
N GLN A 35 -8.66 57.09 34.22
CA GLN A 35 -9.05 57.54 35.55
C GLN A 35 -7.91 57.22 36.52
N ASP A 36 -7.00 58.20 36.61
CA ASP A 36 -6.08 58.38 37.71
C ASP A 36 -6.86 58.52 39.02
N ASP A 37 -6.50 57.71 40.03
CA ASP A 37 -6.47 58.20 41.41
C ASP A 37 -5.39 57.44 42.23
N PRO A 38 -4.55 58.14 43.02
CA PRO A 38 -3.42 57.54 43.72
C PRO A 38 -3.78 57.18 45.17
N HIS A 39 -3.38 55.98 45.62
CA HIS A 39 -3.31 55.67 47.05
C HIS A 39 -1.95 55.04 47.42
N PRO A 40 -1.24 55.58 48.43
CA PRO A 40 0.05 55.11 48.85
C PRO A 40 -0.05 54.01 49.92
N GLY A 41 0.77 52.97 49.78
CA GLY A 41 1.35 52.21 50.89
C GLY A 41 0.48 51.15 51.57
N SER A 42 0.73 49.87 51.24
CA SER A 42 0.92 48.82 52.26
C SER A 42 1.27 47.48 51.64
N GLY A 43 2.28 46.83 52.22
CA GLY A 43 2.41 45.37 52.18
C GLY A 43 3.18 44.81 51.01
N ALA A 44 4.49 44.69 51.18
CA ALA A 44 5.26 43.65 50.51
C ALA A 44 4.69 42.27 50.89
N VAL A 45 3.80 41.74 50.06
CA VAL A 45 3.48 40.31 50.09
C VAL A 45 4.49 39.62 49.18
N GLN A 46 5.56 39.14 49.78
CA GLN A 46 6.37 38.08 49.19
C GLN A 46 5.43 36.89 48.94
N HIS A 47 4.98 36.73 47.69
CA HIS A 47 4.44 35.47 47.23
C HIS A 47 5.57 34.45 47.26
N HIS A 48 5.69 33.75 48.38
CA HIS A 48 6.28 32.42 48.44
C HIS A 48 5.66 31.60 47.29
N PRO A 49 6.44 30.92 46.43
CA PRO A 49 5.89 29.92 45.54
C PRO A 49 5.47 28.75 46.43
N ALA A 50 4.25 28.84 46.98
CA ALA A 50 3.56 27.73 47.58
C ALA A 50 3.54 26.62 46.53
N GLY A 51 4.05 25.45 46.93
CA GLY A 51 4.46 24.37 46.04
C GLY A 51 3.45 24.05 44.96
N ASP A 52 3.99 23.65 43.81
CA ASP A 52 3.35 22.91 42.73
C ASP A 52 2.46 21.78 43.32
N VAL A 53 1.24 22.12 43.73
CA VAL A 53 0.16 21.17 44.01
C VAL A 53 -0.27 20.68 42.64
N ARG A 54 0.52 19.73 42.11
CA ARG A 54 0.24 18.99 40.89
C ARG A 54 -1.22 18.61 40.88
N ASP A 55 -2.00 19.32 40.08
CA ASP A 55 -3.42 19.07 39.93
C ASP A 55 -3.60 17.58 39.56
N PRO A 56 -4.25 16.76 40.39
CA PRO A 56 -4.39 15.32 40.15
C PRO A 56 -5.12 15.04 38.84
N LEU A 57 -5.90 16.00 38.32
CA LEU A 57 -6.54 15.89 37.02
C LEU A 57 -5.54 16.00 35.87
N HIS A 58 -4.54 16.88 35.96
CA HIS A 58 -3.50 16.99 34.91
C HIS A 58 -2.66 15.70 34.82
N VAL A 59 -2.38 15.05 35.95
CA VAL A 59 -1.65 13.78 36.00
C VAL A 59 -2.50 12.66 35.41
N ARG A 60 -3.82 12.62 35.69
CA ARG A 60 -4.74 11.65 35.09
C ARG A 60 -4.91 11.85 33.59
N LEU A 61 -5.07 13.08 33.12
CA LEU A 61 -5.18 13.39 31.70
C LEU A 61 -3.91 13.01 30.94
N ARG A 62 -2.72 13.30 31.49
CA ARG A 62 -1.45 12.82 30.92
C ARG A 62 -1.38 11.29 30.84
N ARG A 63 -1.80 10.58 31.89
CA ARG A 63 -1.80 9.10 31.87
C ARG A 63 -2.78 8.55 30.83
N LEU A 64 -3.96 9.14 30.71
CA LEU A 64 -4.96 8.72 29.72
C LEU A 64 -4.50 9.00 28.30
N ASP A 65 -3.92 10.18 28.03
CA ASP A 65 -3.35 10.50 26.72
C ASP A 65 -2.16 9.60 26.39
N GLN A 66 -1.31 9.32 27.38
CA GLN A 66 -0.16 8.45 27.18
C GLN A 66 -0.58 7.01 26.90
N ASP A 67 -1.52 6.47 27.69
CA ASP A 67 -2.06 5.11 27.50
C ASP A 67 -2.77 4.99 26.14
N ARG A 68 -3.54 6.01 25.75
CA ARG A 68 -4.21 6.09 24.44
C ARG A 68 -3.21 6.17 23.29
N SER A 69 -2.14 6.95 23.45
CA SER A 69 -1.10 7.08 22.43
C SER A 69 -0.32 5.78 22.20
N HIS A 70 -0.05 5.02 23.27
CA HIS A 70 0.59 3.70 23.17
C HIS A 70 -0.33 2.70 22.48
N HIS A 71 -1.62 2.69 22.84
CA HIS A 71 -2.61 1.82 22.21
C HIS A 71 -2.76 2.08 20.70
N ASP A 72 -2.86 3.36 20.30
CA ASP A 72 -2.98 3.76 18.89
C ASP A 72 -1.73 3.39 18.07
N GLN A 73 -0.52 3.53 18.67
CA GLN A 73 0.72 3.12 18.01
C GLN A 73 0.79 1.61 17.76
N ASP A 74 0.38 0.79 18.73
CA ASP A 74 0.45 -0.67 18.59
C ASP A 74 -0.60 -1.21 17.61
N VAL A 75 -1.81 -0.64 17.61
CA VAL A 75 -2.85 -0.91 16.61
C VAL A 75 -2.37 -0.56 15.20
N TYR A 76 -1.72 0.59 15.05
CA TYR A 76 -1.20 1.04 13.75
C TYR A 76 -0.05 0.17 13.24
N LYS A 77 0.89 -0.21 14.12
CA LYS A 77 1.97 -1.15 13.77
C LYS A 77 1.41 -2.48 13.26
N ASN A 78 0.47 -3.07 13.99
CA ASN A 78 -0.14 -4.35 13.63
C ASN A 78 -0.91 -4.25 12.29
N PHE A 79 -1.66 -3.16 12.08
CA PHE A 79 -2.38 -2.90 10.83
C PHE A 79 -1.46 -2.78 9.60
N LEU A 80 -0.28 -2.15 9.76
CA LEU A 80 0.67 -1.94 8.67
C LEU A 80 1.43 -3.21 8.29
N MET A 81 1.71 -4.12 9.24
CA MET A 81 2.54 -5.30 8.97
C MET A 81 1.96 -6.19 7.85
N ALA A 82 0.65 -6.44 7.86
CA ALA A 82 -0.01 -7.22 6.81
C ALA A 82 0.18 -6.60 5.40
N GLY A 83 0.08 -5.28 5.31
CA GLY A 83 0.30 -4.53 4.07
C GLY A 83 1.76 -4.59 3.62
N ILE A 84 2.70 -4.41 4.55
CA ILE A 84 4.14 -4.48 4.28
C ILE A 84 4.54 -5.86 3.77
N PHE A 85 4.11 -6.94 4.43
CA PHE A 85 4.43 -8.30 3.99
C PHE A 85 3.90 -8.59 2.59
N ALA A 86 2.64 -8.23 2.31
CA ALA A 86 2.06 -8.39 0.99
C ALA A 86 2.81 -7.55 -0.07
N GLN A 87 3.15 -6.30 0.24
CA GLN A 87 3.86 -5.41 -0.66
C GLN A 87 5.27 -5.93 -0.97
N THR A 88 6.02 -6.38 0.04
CA THR A 88 7.38 -6.91 -0.15
C THR A 88 7.36 -8.12 -1.07
N VAL A 89 6.46 -9.06 -0.84
CA VAL A 89 6.31 -10.25 -1.70
C VAL A 89 5.93 -9.87 -3.12
N THR A 90 5.02 -8.92 -3.26
CA THR A 90 4.59 -8.42 -4.58
C THR A 90 5.76 -7.77 -5.34
N PHE A 91 6.55 -6.95 -4.66
CA PHE A 91 7.69 -6.23 -5.25
C PHE A 91 8.87 -7.16 -5.56
N ALA A 92 9.02 -8.27 -4.82
CA ALA A 92 10.00 -9.31 -5.13
C ALA A 92 9.84 -9.88 -6.56
N THR A 93 8.63 -9.83 -7.12
CA THR A 93 8.33 -10.19 -8.51
C THR A 93 9.19 -9.43 -9.53
N ALA A 94 9.47 -8.16 -9.29
CA ALA A 94 10.32 -7.36 -10.18
C ALA A 94 11.76 -7.89 -10.20
N GLY A 95 12.28 -8.30 -9.04
CA GLY A 95 13.58 -8.94 -8.91
C GLY A 95 13.63 -10.32 -9.59
N SER A 96 12.57 -11.12 -9.46
CA SER A 96 12.43 -12.39 -10.19
C SER A 96 12.43 -12.17 -11.70
N ALA A 97 11.66 -11.19 -12.21
CA ALA A 97 11.65 -10.83 -13.63
C ALA A 97 13.04 -10.45 -14.15
N ALA A 98 13.78 -9.63 -13.38
CA ALA A 98 15.14 -9.23 -13.69
C ALA A 98 16.09 -10.42 -13.76
N GLY A 99 16.04 -11.30 -12.76
CA GLY A 99 16.90 -12.49 -12.72
C GLY A 99 16.60 -13.49 -13.83
N ILE A 100 15.35 -13.60 -14.27
CA ILE A 100 14.99 -14.45 -15.42
C ILE A 100 15.52 -13.85 -16.73
N ALA A 101 15.41 -12.54 -16.90
CA ALA A 101 15.97 -11.87 -18.07
C ALA A 101 17.51 -11.95 -18.12
N ASP A 102 18.18 -11.87 -16.95
CA ASP A 102 19.63 -12.04 -16.83
C ASP A 102 20.06 -13.47 -17.21
N ASP A 103 19.34 -14.50 -16.73
CA ASP A 103 19.58 -15.90 -17.11
C ASP A 103 19.44 -16.12 -18.63
N MET A 104 18.48 -15.43 -19.26
CA MET A 104 18.27 -15.46 -20.70
C MET A 104 19.40 -14.76 -21.45
N GLN A 105 19.82 -13.59 -20.97
CA GLN A 105 20.90 -12.82 -21.59
C GLN A 105 22.25 -13.53 -21.51
N LYS A 106 22.51 -14.23 -20.41
CA LYS A 106 23.75 -15.01 -20.20
C LYS A 106 23.78 -16.33 -20.97
N GLY A 107 22.72 -16.67 -21.72
CA GLY A 107 22.64 -17.91 -22.49
C GLY A 107 22.70 -19.17 -21.62
N ILE A 108 22.36 -19.06 -20.33
CA ILE A 108 22.39 -20.19 -19.38
C ILE A 108 21.42 -21.29 -19.86
N VAL A 109 20.29 -20.89 -20.42
CA VAL A 109 19.32 -21.80 -21.02
C VAL A 109 19.86 -22.50 -22.27
N ASP A 110 20.68 -21.83 -23.09
CA ASP A 110 21.33 -22.44 -24.25
C ASP A 110 22.41 -23.46 -23.87
N ARG A 111 23.10 -23.23 -22.74
CA ARG A 111 24.04 -24.21 -22.17
C ARG A 111 23.34 -25.42 -21.56
N PHE A 112 22.18 -25.25 -20.92
CA PHE A 112 21.39 -26.39 -20.46
C PHE A 112 20.72 -27.15 -21.62
N ARG A 113 20.53 -26.51 -22.78
CA ARG A 113 20.03 -27.14 -24.01
C ARG A 113 21.03 -28.09 -24.68
N SER A 114 22.34 -27.92 -24.48
CA SER A 114 23.36 -28.86 -25.02
C SER A 114 23.52 -30.12 -24.16
N LEU A 115 22.93 -30.15 -22.97
CA LEU A 115 22.81 -31.33 -22.11
C LEU A 115 21.44 -32.00 -22.37
N PRO A 116 21.32 -33.34 -22.32
CA PRO A 116 20.04 -34.03 -22.46
C PRO A 116 19.17 -33.79 -21.19
N MET A 117 18.63 -32.58 -21.07
CA MET A 117 17.80 -32.13 -19.97
C MET A 117 16.36 -31.93 -20.46
N THR A 118 15.41 -32.56 -19.77
CA THR A 118 13.98 -32.28 -19.94
C THR A 118 13.69 -30.83 -19.58
N ARG A 119 13.18 -30.05 -20.55
CA ARG A 119 12.92 -28.58 -20.47
C ARG A 119 12.12 -28.11 -19.25
N GLY A 120 11.39 -29.01 -18.58
CA GLY A 120 10.68 -28.73 -17.33
C GLY A 120 11.58 -28.57 -16.09
N SER A 121 12.81 -29.10 -16.08
CA SER A 121 13.70 -29.07 -14.91
C SER A 121 14.21 -27.66 -14.59
N VAL A 122 14.57 -26.88 -15.61
CA VAL A 122 15.11 -25.51 -15.45
C VAL A 122 14.04 -24.57 -14.90
N LEU A 123 12.83 -24.61 -15.46
CA LEU A 123 11.72 -23.78 -15.01
C LEU A 123 11.25 -24.17 -13.60
N THR A 124 11.22 -25.46 -13.29
CA THR A 124 10.87 -25.93 -11.93
C THR A 124 11.95 -25.53 -10.93
N GLY A 125 13.24 -25.67 -11.27
CA GLY A 125 14.34 -25.25 -10.42
C GLY A 125 14.31 -23.75 -10.12
N ARG A 126 14.04 -22.91 -11.13
CA ARG A 126 13.91 -21.46 -10.97
C ARG A 126 12.73 -21.09 -10.07
N THR A 127 11.56 -21.66 -10.33
CA THR A 127 10.35 -21.34 -9.56
C THR A 127 10.43 -21.83 -8.11
N VAL A 128 11.12 -22.94 -7.84
CA VAL A 128 11.42 -23.40 -6.48
C VAL A 128 12.43 -22.48 -5.80
N ALA A 129 13.48 -22.05 -6.51
CA ALA A 129 14.45 -21.09 -5.97
C ALA A 129 13.77 -19.76 -5.59
N ASP A 130 12.90 -19.24 -6.45
CA ASP A 130 12.11 -18.04 -6.19
C ASP A 130 11.17 -18.23 -4.97
N LEU A 131 10.56 -19.43 -4.83
CA LEU A 131 9.70 -19.75 -3.69
C LEU A 131 10.49 -19.79 -2.37
N VAL A 132 11.66 -20.43 -2.36
CA VAL A 132 12.55 -20.50 -1.20
C VAL A 132 13.06 -19.10 -0.85
N GLN A 133 13.46 -18.31 -1.83
CA GLN A 133 13.90 -16.93 -1.61
C GLN A 133 12.78 -16.10 -0.98
N THR A 134 11.56 -16.20 -1.51
CA THR A 134 10.38 -15.51 -0.96
C THR A 134 10.07 -15.98 0.47
N ALA A 135 10.20 -17.28 0.75
CA ALA A 135 10.04 -17.84 2.09
C ALA A 135 11.04 -17.26 3.09
N VAL A 136 12.32 -17.20 2.70
CA VAL A 136 13.38 -16.61 3.53
C VAL A 136 13.13 -15.13 3.76
N THR A 137 12.78 -14.37 2.72
CA THR A 137 12.44 -12.95 2.84
C THR A 137 11.27 -12.75 3.82
N LEU A 138 10.20 -13.53 3.70
CA LEU A 138 9.07 -13.45 4.63
C LEU A 138 9.45 -13.84 6.05
N ALA A 139 10.28 -14.88 6.24
CA ALA A 139 10.73 -15.29 7.57
C ALA A 139 11.57 -14.19 8.25
N VAL A 140 12.47 -13.55 7.51
CA VAL A 140 13.26 -12.42 8.01
C VAL A 140 12.34 -11.24 8.35
N LEU A 141 11.39 -10.90 7.47
CA LEU A 141 10.44 -9.83 7.73
C LEU A 141 9.54 -10.14 8.95
N ALA A 142 9.13 -11.39 9.13
CA ALA A 142 8.39 -11.83 10.29
C ALA A 142 9.22 -11.67 11.58
N ALA A 143 10.49 -12.08 11.56
CA ALA A 143 11.39 -11.93 12.70
C ALA A 143 11.61 -10.44 13.07
N VAL A 144 11.81 -9.58 12.06
CA VAL A 144 11.92 -8.13 12.27
C VAL A 144 10.60 -7.55 12.78
N GLY A 145 9.46 -7.95 12.22
CA GLY A 145 8.14 -7.53 12.69
C GLY A 145 7.93 -7.87 14.16
N LEU A 146 8.23 -9.12 14.56
CA LEU A 146 8.18 -9.56 15.95
C LEU A 146 9.14 -8.75 16.85
N ALA A 147 10.34 -8.42 16.36
CA ALA A 147 11.30 -7.59 17.09
C ALA A 147 10.84 -6.12 17.25
N VAL A 148 10.11 -5.58 16.27
CA VAL A 148 9.50 -4.25 16.30
C VAL A 148 8.25 -4.21 17.21
N GLY A 149 7.79 -5.37 17.69
CA GLY A 149 6.67 -5.50 18.62
C GLY A 149 5.36 -5.90 17.97
N TRP A 150 5.38 -6.43 16.73
CA TRP A 150 4.20 -7.04 16.12
C TRP A 150 3.68 -8.17 17.00
N ARG A 151 2.45 -8.02 17.48
CA ARG A 151 1.75 -9.03 18.30
C ARG A 151 0.57 -9.59 17.50
N PRO A 152 0.79 -10.66 16.71
CA PRO A 152 -0.31 -11.34 16.04
C PRO A 152 -1.30 -11.87 17.08
N GLY A 153 -2.59 -11.57 16.91
CA GLY A 153 -3.64 -11.90 17.87
C GLY A 153 -3.87 -10.88 19.00
N SER A 154 -3.45 -9.62 18.81
CA SER A 154 -3.75 -8.55 19.76
C SER A 154 -5.22 -8.13 19.80
N ALA A 155 -5.97 -8.32 18.70
CA ALA A 155 -7.38 -7.97 18.61
C ALA A 155 -8.33 -9.19 18.66
N GLU A 156 -7.92 -10.36 18.15
CA GLU A 156 -8.68 -11.61 18.24
C GLU A 156 -7.80 -12.80 18.67
N PRO A 157 -8.38 -13.87 19.25
CA PRO A 157 -7.66 -15.11 19.53
C PRO A 157 -7.11 -15.73 18.24
N THR A 158 -5.81 -15.54 18.03
CA THR A 158 -5.06 -16.12 16.91
C THR A 158 -4.31 -17.36 17.39
N ASN A 159 -4.43 -18.45 16.62
CA ASN A 159 -3.65 -19.67 16.83
C ASN A 159 -2.43 -19.70 15.91
N LEU A 160 -1.37 -20.42 16.30
CA LEU A 160 -0.17 -20.60 15.47
C LEU A 160 -0.50 -21.08 14.05
N GLY A 161 -1.53 -21.93 13.90
CA GLY A 161 -2.02 -22.40 12.60
C GLY A 161 -2.58 -21.30 11.69
N LYS A 162 -3.24 -20.27 12.23
CA LYS A 162 -3.75 -19.14 11.44
C LYS A 162 -2.58 -18.26 10.95
N ILE A 163 -1.58 -18.04 11.81
CA ILE A 163 -0.36 -17.31 11.44
C ILE A 163 0.36 -18.03 10.30
N LEU A 164 0.53 -19.35 10.44
CA LEU A 164 1.19 -20.16 9.41
C LEU A 164 0.39 -20.17 8.11
N ALA A 165 -0.94 -20.22 8.17
CA ALA A 165 -1.80 -20.09 7.00
C ALA A 165 -1.67 -18.70 6.35
N GLY A 166 -1.44 -17.62 7.12
CA GLY A 166 -1.23 -16.27 6.59
C GLY A 166 0.07 -16.17 5.81
N PHE A 167 1.16 -16.72 6.37
CA PHE A 167 2.42 -16.84 5.64
C PHE A 167 2.32 -17.75 4.41
N GLY A 168 1.62 -18.88 4.52
CA GLY A 168 1.36 -19.76 3.39
C GLY A 168 0.58 -19.08 2.27
N LEU A 169 -0.41 -18.26 2.62
CA LEU A 169 -1.17 -17.46 1.67
C LEU A 169 -0.28 -16.42 0.99
N LEU A 170 0.54 -15.69 1.75
CA LEU A 170 1.51 -14.74 1.19
C LEU A 170 2.51 -15.42 0.25
N LEU A 171 3.01 -16.61 0.64
CA LEU A 171 3.90 -17.41 -0.19
C LEU A 171 3.24 -17.79 -1.52
N PHE A 172 1.99 -18.27 -1.45
CA PHE A 172 1.23 -18.69 -2.62
C PHE A 172 0.87 -17.51 -3.52
N PHE A 173 0.49 -16.38 -2.92
CA PHE A 173 0.24 -15.12 -3.61
C PHE A 173 1.50 -14.61 -4.32
N GLY A 174 2.64 -14.60 -3.61
CA GLY A 174 3.94 -14.27 -4.21
C GLY A 174 4.30 -15.17 -5.37
N TYR A 175 4.15 -16.47 -5.18
CA TYR A 175 4.38 -17.46 -6.23
C TYR A 175 3.47 -17.24 -7.45
N ALA A 176 2.22 -16.82 -7.27
CA ALA A 176 1.35 -16.47 -8.39
C ALA A 176 1.90 -15.26 -9.16
N PHE A 177 2.41 -14.26 -8.45
CA PHE A 177 2.96 -13.04 -9.06
C PHE A 177 4.31 -13.29 -9.76
N THR A 178 5.16 -14.19 -9.24
CA THR A 178 6.42 -14.53 -9.91
C THR A 178 6.21 -15.06 -11.33
N TRP A 179 5.09 -15.74 -11.62
CA TRP A 179 4.76 -16.15 -12.99
C TRP A 179 4.49 -14.98 -13.94
N ILE A 180 3.95 -13.87 -13.43
CA ILE A 180 3.80 -12.63 -14.20
C ILE A 180 5.18 -12.05 -14.49
N GLY A 181 6.03 -11.97 -13.46
CA GLY A 181 7.43 -11.54 -13.59
C GLY A 181 8.21 -12.40 -14.58
N ALA A 182 8.02 -13.71 -14.53
CA ALA A 182 8.63 -14.67 -15.45
C ALA A 182 8.17 -14.43 -16.89
N LEU A 183 6.88 -14.22 -17.13
CA LEU A 183 6.37 -13.91 -18.46
C LEU A 183 6.99 -12.62 -19.01
N ILE A 184 7.13 -11.59 -18.17
CA ILE A 184 7.76 -10.32 -18.53
C ILE A 184 9.25 -10.53 -18.82
N GLY A 185 9.98 -11.21 -17.93
CA GLY A 185 11.40 -11.52 -18.08
C GLY A 185 11.72 -12.31 -19.34
N LEU A 186 10.86 -13.28 -19.70
CA LEU A 186 10.93 -14.03 -20.96
C LEU A 186 10.55 -13.20 -22.20
N SER A 187 9.91 -12.05 -22.02
CA SER A 187 9.44 -11.19 -23.12
C SER A 187 10.41 -10.08 -23.49
N VAL A 188 11.29 -9.70 -22.58
CA VAL A 188 12.23 -8.60 -22.77
C VAL A 188 13.65 -9.11 -23.05
N ARG A 189 14.51 -8.23 -23.56
CA ARG A 189 15.90 -8.57 -23.92
C ARG A 189 16.93 -8.19 -22.86
N THR A 190 16.57 -7.35 -21.89
CA THR A 190 17.51 -6.87 -20.86
C THR A 190 16.90 -6.93 -19.46
N PRO A 191 17.70 -7.15 -18.41
CA PRO A 191 17.25 -7.14 -17.01
C PRO A 191 16.62 -5.81 -16.59
N GLU A 192 17.09 -4.68 -17.11
CA GLU A 192 16.55 -3.35 -16.81
C GLU A 192 15.12 -3.19 -17.36
N ALA A 193 14.88 -3.69 -18.58
CA ALA A 193 13.55 -3.71 -19.17
C ALA A 193 12.60 -4.68 -18.41
N ALA A 194 13.13 -5.77 -17.87
CA ALA A 194 12.34 -6.74 -17.10
C ALA A 194 11.90 -6.15 -15.76
N THR A 195 12.83 -5.47 -15.08
CA THR A 195 12.56 -4.83 -13.79
C THR A 195 11.52 -3.73 -13.94
N SER A 196 11.72 -2.81 -14.91
CA SER A 196 10.76 -1.73 -15.19
C SER A 196 9.40 -2.27 -15.64
N GLY A 197 9.39 -3.29 -16.50
CA GLY A 197 8.18 -4.00 -16.90
C GLY A 197 7.47 -4.68 -15.73
N GLY A 198 8.20 -5.20 -14.74
CA GLY A 198 7.64 -5.77 -13.52
C GLY A 198 6.97 -4.72 -12.63
N ILE A 199 7.55 -3.52 -12.52
CA ILE A 199 7.07 -2.47 -11.61
C ILE A 199 5.90 -1.68 -12.20
N ILE A 200 5.86 -1.47 -13.53
CA ILE A 200 4.90 -0.54 -14.17
C ILE A 200 3.43 -0.91 -13.94
N TRP A 201 3.10 -2.20 -13.92
CA TRP A 201 1.73 -2.67 -13.67
C TRP A 201 1.47 -2.91 -12.17
N LEU A 202 2.52 -3.15 -11.38
CA LEU A 202 2.44 -3.32 -9.93
C LEU A 202 2.07 -2.03 -9.21
N PHE A 203 2.55 -0.88 -9.70
CA PHE A 203 2.24 0.42 -9.10
C PHE A 203 0.74 0.69 -9.06
N PRO A 204 0.00 0.68 -10.19
CA PRO A 204 -1.45 0.88 -10.17
C PRO A 204 -2.18 -0.13 -9.29
N VAL A 205 -1.79 -1.42 -9.34
CA VAL A 205 -2.43 -2.49 -8.55
C VAL A 205 -2.25 -2.27 -7.05
N THR A 206 -1.06 -1.86 -6.61
CA THR A 206 -0.79 -1.64 -5.18
C THR A 206 -1.34 -0.31 -4.67
N PHE A 207 -1.27 0.76 -5.47
CA PHE A 207 -1.78 2.09 -5.09
C PHE A 207 -3.30 2.19 -5.09
N VAL A 208 -4.00 1.47 -5.97
CA VAL A 208 -5.47 1.43 -6.00
C VAL A 208 -6.03 0.44 -4.96
N SER A 209 -5.19 -0.08 -4.06
CA SER A 209 -5.62 -1.06 -3.06
C SER A 209 -6.07 -0.43 -1.74
N ASN A 210 -6.83 -1.20 -0.96
CA ASN A 210 -7.23 -0.83 0.41
C ASN A 210 -6.16 -1.19 1.46
N ALA A 211 -4.92 -1.45 1.03
CA ALA A 211 -3.84 -1.84 1.93
C ALA A 211 -3.38 -0.68 2.82
N PHE A 212 -3.37 0.55 2.31
CA PHE A 212 -2.84 1.72 3.02
C PHE A 212 -3.90 2.71 3.48
N VAL A 213 -5.13 2.62 2.94
CA VAL A 213 -6.23 3.54 3.24
C VAL A 213 -7.49 2.72 3.53
N ASP A 214 -8.21 3.09 4.60
CA ASP A 214 -9.50 2.46 4.93
C ASP A 214 -10.51 2.71 3.80
N SER A 215 -11.16 1.65 3.33
CA SER A 215 -12.12 1.70 2.21
C SER A 215 -13.29 2.66 2.47
N ARG A 216 -13.58 2.98 3.74
CA ARG A 216 -14.59 3.96 4.16
C ARG A 216 -14.28 5.41 3.76
N GLN A 217 -13.00 5.74 3.53
CA GLN A 217 -12.56 7.08 3.13
C GLN A 217 -12.43 7.23 1.60
N MET A 218 -12.66 6.16 0.84
CA MET A 218 -12.52 6.16 -0.62
C MET A 218 -13.83 6.57 -1.31
N THR A 219 -13.71 7.32 -2.41
CA THR A 219 -14.84 7.63 -3.31
C THR A 219 -15.51 6.35 -3.81
N PRO A 220 -16.84 6.28 -3.97
CA PRO A 220 -17.56 5.03 -4.24
C PRO A 220 -17.06 4.21 -5.43
N TRP A 221 -16.65 4.86 -6.52
CA TRP A 221 -16.10 4.18 -7.69
C TRP A 221 -14.72 3.55 -7.42
N LEU A 222 -13.88 4.26 -6.66
CA LEU A 222 -12.53 3.81 -6.32
C LEU A 222 -12.59 2.64 -5.32
N ARG A 223 -13.57 2.68 -4.41
CA ARG A 223 -13.88 1.59 -3.48
C ARG A 223 -14.22 0.30 -4.21
N HIS A 224 -15.06 0.35 -5.26
CA HIS A 224 -15.36 -0.84 -6.05
C HIS A 224 -14.14 -1.44 -6.73
N ILE A 225 -13.25 -0.62 -7.30
CA ILE A 225 -12.02 -1.12 -7.92
C ILE A 225 -11.10 -1.74 -6.86
N ALA A 226 -10.97 -1.07 -5.70
CA ALA A 226 -10.16 -1.56 -4.59
C ALA A 226 -10.70 -2.89 -4.01
N ASP A 227 -12.02 -3.05 -3.91
CA ASP A 227 -12.66 -4.25 -3.34
C ASP A 227 -12.51 -5.49 -4.24
N TRP A 228 -12.38 -5.32 -5.56
CA TRP A 228 -12.17 -6.40 -6.52
C TRP A 228 -10.68 -6.67 -6.82
N ASN A 229 -9.78 -5.90 -6.23
CA ASN A 229 -8.35 -6.02 -6.49
C ASN A 229 -7.76 -7.25 -5.77
N PRO A 230 -6.99 -8.11 -6.47
CA PRO A 230 -6.38 -9.31 -5.87
C PRO A 230 -5.40 -8.97 -4.73
N PHE A 231 -4.70 -7.83 -4.80
CA PHE A 231 -3.81 -7.37 -3.75
C PHE A 231 -4.59 -6.93 -2.50
N SER A 232 -5.71 -6.21 -2.67
CA SER A 232 -6.61 -5.86 -1.56
C SER A 232 -7.16 -7.11 -0.85
N ALA A 233 -7.59 -8.11 -1.62
CA ALA A 233 -8.09 -9.38 -1.06
C ALA A 233 -6.99 -10.11 -0.26
N ALA A 234 -5.76 -10.15 -0.77
CA ALA A 234 -4.63 -10.76 -0.07
C ALA A 234 -4.28 -10.04 1.24
N VAL A 235 -4.23 -8.71 1.25
CA VAL A 235 -3.95 -7.93 2.46
C VAL A 235 -5.05 -8.13 3.51
N GLN A 236 -6.31 -8.14 3.09
CA GLN A 236 -7.44 -8.33 4.00
C GLN A 236 -7.52 -9.76 4.55
N ALA A 237 -7.15 -10.75 3.75
CA ALA A 237 -7.00 -12.12 4.22
C ALA A 237 -5.89 -12.23 5.26
N CYS A 238 -4.74 -11.59 5.03
CA CYS A 238 -3.64 -11.56 5.98
C CYS A 238 -4.06 -10.89 7.30
N ARG A 239 -4.77 -9.76 7.24
CA ARG A 239 -5.32 -9.10 8.44
C ARG A 239 -6.23 -10.02 9.23
N GLN A 240 -7.14 -10.72 8.55
CA GLN A 240 -8.05 -11.68 9.18
C GLN A 240 -7.29 -12.88 9.81
N LEU A 241 -6.24 -13.38 9.14
CA LEU A 241 -5.47 -14.53 9.63
C LEU A 241 -4.51 -14.17 10.76
N PHE A 242 -3.93 -12.99 10.74
CA PHE A 242 -3.06 -12.49 11.81
C PHE A 242 -3.86 -11.95 13.01
N GLY A 243 -5.17 -11.72 12.83
CA GLY A 243 -6.03 -11.16 13.88
C GLY A 243 -5.73 -9.69 14.13
N ASP A 244 -5.34 -8.97 13.07
CA ASP A 244 -5.02 -7.55 13.12
C ASP A 244 -6.31 -6.70 13.00
N PRO A 245 -6.45 -5.62 13.78
CA PRO A 245 -7.59 -4.70 13.67
C PRO A 245 -7.58 -4.02 12.29
N GLY A 246 -8.74 -3.87 11.64
CA GLY A 246 -8.84 -3.17 10.34
C GLY A 246 -9.49 -3.95 9.19
N VAL A 247 -10.26 -5.01 9.48
CA VAL A 247 -11.12 -5.66 8.48
C VAL A 247 -12.18 -4.64 8.04
N SER A 248 -12.14 -4.24 6.77
CA SER A 248 -13.04 -3.21 6.25
C SER A 248 -14.33 -3.90 5.76
N PRO A 249 -15.50 -3.68 6.41
CA PRO A 249 -16.73 -4.32 5.99
C PRO A 249 -17.20 -3.70 4.67
N SER A 250 -17.06 -4.46 3.59
CA SER A 250 -17.66 -4.16 2.29
C SER A 250 -18.66 -5.25 1.90
N SER A 251 -19.69 -4.87 1.16
CA SER A 251 -20.68 -5.80 0.60
C SER A 251 -20.12 -6.65 -0.54
N ALA A 252 -18.93 -6.33 -1.06
CA ALA A 252 -18.27 -7.10 -2.11
C ALA A 252 -17.89 -8.51 -1.62
N TRP A 253 -18.20 -9.54 -2.41
CA TRP A 253 -17.91 -10.95 -2.08
C TRP A 253 -16.43 -11.21 -1.70
N PRO A 254 -15.41 -10.62 -2.38
CA PRO A 254 -14.01 -10.80 -2.00
C PRO A 254 -13.67 -10.25 -0.61
N MET A 255 -14.46 -9.30 -0.11
CA MET A 255 -14.26 -8.69 1.21
C MET A 255 -14.98 -9.49 2.31
N GLN A 256 -16.01 -10.26 1.96
CA GLN A 256 -16.72 -11.14 2.89
C GLN A 256 -15.96 -12.45 3.15
N GLN A 257 -15.25 -12.96 2.14
CA GLN A 257 -14.46 -14.19 2.22
C GLN A 257 -13.04 -13.95 1.68
N PRO A 258 -12.23 -13.09 2.34
CA PRO A 258 -10.97 -12.62 1.76
C PRO A 258 -9.94 -13.74 1.60
N VAL A 259 -9.95 -14.75 2.48
CA VAL A 259 -9.07 -15.93 2.39
C VAL A 259 -9.34 -16.72 1.10
N TRP A 260 -10.61 -17.06 0.85
CA TRP A 260 -11.01 -17.80 -0.34
C TRP A 260 -10.82 -16.99 -1.61
N ALA A 261 -11.13 -15.69 -1.56
CA ALA A 261 -10.93 -14.80 -2.71
C ALA A 261 -9.44 -14.67 -3.05
N SER A 262 -8.55 -14.49 -2.06
CA SER A 262 -7.12 -14.42 -2.28
C SER A 262 -6.57 -15.74 -2.83
N LEU A 263 -7.01 -16.89 -2.31
CA LEU A 263 -6.65 -18.21 -2.85
C LEU A 263 -7.11 -18.37 -4.30
N LEU A 264 -8.35 -17.99 -4.61
CA LEU A 264 -8.92 -18.14 -5.95
C LEU A 264 -8.23 -17.21 -6.95
N TYR A 265 -7.95 -15.96 -6.58
CA TYR A 265 -7.16 -15.05 -7.42
C TYR A 265 -5.74 -15.54 -7.62
N SER A 266 -5.07 -15.99 -6.55
CA SER A 266 -3.70 -16.52 -6.64
C SER A 266 -3.66 -17.77 -7.53
N ALA A 267 -4.62 -18.68 -7.39
CA ALA A 267 -4.71 -19.87 -8.23
C ALA A 267 -4.99 -19.51 -9.70
N LEU A 268 -5.92 -18.58 -9.95
CA LEU A 268 -6.24 -18.12 -11.31
C LEU A 268 -5.03 -17.47 -11.98
N ILE A 269 -4.36 -16.55 -11.28
CA ILE A 269 -3.15 -15.88 -11.76
C ILE A 269 -2.05 -16.92 -12.01
N ALA A 270 -1.78 -17.80 -11.06
CA ALA A 270 -0.76 -18.83 -11.21
C ALA A 270 -1.05 -19.72 -12.42
N VAL A 271 -2.27 -20.22 -12.60
CA VAL A 271 -2.62 -21.10 -13.74
C VAL A 271 -2.51 -20.36 -15.08
N VAL A 272 -3.07 -19.15 -15.18
CA VAL A 272 -3.07 -18.37 -16.43
C VAL A 272 -1.65 -17.97 -16.83
N PHE A 273 -0.88 -17.38 -15.90
CA PHE A 273 0.46 -16.90 -16.23
C PHE A 273 1.47 -18.04 -16.35
N ARG A 274 1.35 -19.13 -15.58
CA ARG A 274 2.14 -20.34 -15.78
C ARG A 274 1.92 -20.93 -17.16
N THR A 275 0.67 -21.10 -17.57
CA THR A 275 0.37 -21.68 -18.89
C THR A 275 0.89 -20.80 -20.03
N LEU A 276 0.79 -19.48 -19.90
CA LEU A 276 1.34 -18.53 -20.87
C LEU A 276 2.88 -18.53 -20.89
N ALA A 277 3.52 -18.50 -19.73
CA ALA A 277 4.98 -18.51 -19.61
C ALA A 277 5.58 -19.81 -20.17
N VAL A 278 5.00 -20.96 -19.82
CA VAL A 278 5.40 -22.28 -20.36
C VAL A 278 5.19 -22.32 -21.88
N ARG A 279 4.05 -21.86 -22.39
CA ARG A 279 3.79 -21.77 -23.84
C ARG A 279 4.79 -20.87 -24.55
N LYS A 280 5.16 -19.73 -23.95
CA LYS A 280 6.13 -18.79 -24.52
C LYS A 280 7.54 -19.39 -24.53
N PHE A 281 7.93 -20.04 -23.45
CA PHE A 281 9.20 -20.77 -23.36
C PHE A 281 9.31 -21.83 -24.47
N HIS A 282 8.23 -22.60 -24.70
CA HIS A 282 8.17 -23.57 -25.80
C HIS A 282 8.09 -22.97 -27.21
N ARG A 283 7.57 -21.75 -27.37
CA ARG A 283 7.52 -21.08 -28.68
C ARG A 283 8.83 -20.38 -29.06
N ALA A 284 9.63 -19.98 -28.08
CA ALA A 284 10.99 -19.53 -28.33
C ALA A 284 11.95 -20.68 -28.71
N ASP A 285 11.49 -21.94 -28.61
CA ASP A 285 12.21 -23.16 -29.00
C ASP A 285 11.98 -23.60 -30.47
N GLY A 286 11.07 -22.97 -31.23
CA GLY A 286 10.69 -23.40 -32.59
C GLY A 286 10.70 -22.28 -33.60
#